data_AF-A0A9W6ILF4-F1
#
_entry.id   AF-A0A9W6ILF4-F1
#
_cell.length_a   1.000
_cell.length_b   1.000
_cell.length_c   1.000
_cell.angle_alpha   90.00
_cell.angle_beta   90.00
_cell.angle_gamma   90.00
#
_symmetry.space_group_name_H-M   'P 1'
#
loop_
_entity.id
_entity.type
_entity.pdbx_description
1 polymer ?
#
loop_
_entity_poly.entity_id
_entity_poly.type
_entity_poly.pdbx_seq_one_letter_code
_entity_poly.pdbx_strand_id
1 'polypeptide(L)'
;MYETFGDRLASGFTGFDWWLLIVLSLVAALIMRKWPQWPAAAAIAFFADAAAPFFYRWATGVPPDFAFDFAISRLDERGGIVVLLRLALYMIAIGGIFWVKRKYGRK
;
A
#
# COMPACT_ATOMS: atom_id res chain seq x y z
N MET A 1 -23.41 9.07 -17.48
CA MET A 1 -22.61 9.95 -16.63
C MET A 1 -21.18 9.43 -16.76
N TYR A 2 -20.26 10.21 -17.33
CA TYR A 2 -18.86 9.77 -17.42
C TYR A 2 -18.32 9.68 -16.00
N GLU A 3 -18.09 8.47 -15.49
CA GLU A 3 -17.28 8.28 -14.28
C GLU A 3 -15.92 8.86 -14.58
N THR A 4 -15.65 10.04 -14.03
CA THR A 4 -14.38 10.73 -14.25
C THR A 4 -13.25 9.86 -13.69
N PHE A 5 -12.07 9.87 -14.32
CA PHE A 5 -10.88 9.19 -13.79
C PHE A 5 -10.65 9.51 -12.30
N GLY A 6 -10.99 10.72 -11.88
CA GLY A 6 -10.97 11.16 -10.48
C GLY A 6 -11.92 10.40 -9.55
N ASP A 7 -13.12 10.01 -10.00
CA ASP A 7 -14.09 9.27 -9.18
C ASP A 7 -13.68 7.81 -8.97
N ARG A 8 -13.06 7.18 -9.97
CA ARG A 8 -12.47 5.84 -9.84
C ARG A 8 -11.25 5.83 -8.92
N LEU A 9 -10.45 6.90 -8.96
CA LEU A 9 -9.34 7.08 -8.04
C LEU A 9 -9.82 7.39 -6.62
N ALA A 10 -10.87 8.20 -6.46
CA ALA A 10 -11.44 8.53 -5.15
C ALA A 10 -12.15 7.33 -4.49
N SER A 11 -12.85 6.49 -5.28
CA SER A 11 -13.50 5.26 -4.78
C SER A 11 -12.52 4.12 -4.49
N GLY A 12 -11.36 4.10 -5.16
CA GLY A 12 -10.31 3.09 -4.95
C GLY A 12 -9.52 3.21 -3.64
N PHE A 13 -9.54 4.39 -2.98
CA PHE A 13 -8.79 4.67 -1.76
C PHE A 13 -9.72 5.05 -0.60
N THR A 14 -9.87 4.15 0.37
CA THR A 14 -10.58 4.39 1.63
C THR A 14 -9.67 5.03 2.68
N GLY A 15 -10.22 5.58 3.76
CA GLY A 15 -9.42 6.12 4.87
C GLY A 15 -8.46 5.09 5.48
N PHE A 16 -8.87 3.83 5.55
CA PHE A 16 -8.03 2.73 6.00
C PHE A 16 -6.83 2.47 5.07
N ASP A 17 -7.02 2.67 3.77
CA ASP A 17 -5.96 2.50 2.78
C ASP A 17 -4.89 3.58 2.91
N TRP A 18 -5.28 4.82 3.19
CA TRP A 18 -4.36 5.91 3.50
C TRP A 18 -3.58 5.66 4.80
N TRP A 19 -4.27 5.15 5.83
CA TRP A 19 -3.64 4.79 7.09
C TRP A 19 -2.55 3.71 6.89
N LEU A 20 -2.87 2.63 6.18
CA LEU A 20 -1.91 1.57 5.85
C LEU A 20 -0.73 2.11 5.04
N LEU A 21 -1.00 2.95 4.05
CA LEU A 21 0.05 3.56 3.24
C LEU A 21 1.06 4.33 4.10
N ILE A 22 0.57 5.15 5.02
CA ILE A 22 1.42 5.94 5.92
C ILE A 22 2.23 5.02 6.85
N VAL A 23 1.56 4.08 7.53
CA VAL A 23 2.18 3.21 8.53
C VAL A 23 3.23 2.31 7.89
N LEU A 24 2.89 1.63 6.80
CA LEU A 24 3.81 0.73 6.09
C LEU A 24 4.97 1.51 5.47
N SER A 25 4.73 2.72 4.95
CA SER A 25 5.80 3.55 4.39
C SER A 25 6.81 3.99 5.47
N LEU A 26 6.32 4.34 6.67
CA LEU A 26 7.17 4.69 7.81
C LEU A 26 8.02 3.48 8.23
N VAL A 27 7.39 2.32 8.44
CA VAL A 27 8.08 1.10 8.85
C VAL A 27 9.14 0.69 7.82
N ALA A 28 8.78 0.67 6.53
CA ALA A 28 9.69 0.33 5.46
C ALA A 28 10.90 1.28 5.40
N ALA A 29 10.67 2.59 5.46
CA ALA A 29 11.74 3.59 5.44
C ALA A 29 12.64 3.53 6.70
N LEU A 30 12.09 3.12 7.84
CA LEU A 30 12.86 2.93 9.08
C LEU A 30 13.77 1.70 9.02
N ILE A 31 13.26 0.58 8.50
CA ILE A 31 14.01 -0.68 8.34
C ILE A 31 15.12 -0.53 7.31
N MET A 32 14.88 0.22 6.23
CA MET A 32 15.87 0.45 5.18
C MET A 32 17.16 1.06 5.73
N ARG A 33 18.29 0.49 5.30
CA ARG A 33 19.64 0.97 5.63
C ARG A 33 20.37 1.52 4.40
N LYS A 34 20.09 0.97 3.21
CA LYS A 34 20.77 1.34 1.96
C LYS A 34 19.77 1.83 0.91
N TRP A 35 20.15 2.86 0.15
CA TRP A 35 19.33 3.45 -0.92
C TRP A 35 18.85 2.45 -1.99
N PRO A 36 19.68 1.50 -2.47
CA PRO A 36 19.26 0.52 -3.48
C PRO A 36 18.13 -0.43 -3.02
N GLN A 37 17.81 -0.47 -1.72
CA GLN A 37 16.74 -1.32 -1.18
C GLN A 37 15.34 -0.71 -1.41
N TRP A 38 15.26 0.54 -1.89
CA TRP A 38 14.01 1.29 -2.00
C TRP A 38 12.93 0.60 -2.86
N PRO A 39 13.22 0.12 -4.08
CA PRO A 39 12.20 -0.55 -4.88
C PRO A 39 11.70 -1.84 -4.23
N ALA A 40 12.60 -2.62 -3.62
CA ALA A 40 12.25 -3.84 -2.92
C ALA A 40 11.38 -3.56 -1.69
N ALA A 41 11.70 -2.52 -0.92
CA ALA A 41 10.92 -2.12 0.25
C ALA A 41 9.49 -1.67 -0.14
N ALA A 42 9.35 -0.92 -1.24
CA ALA A 42 8.05 -0.53 -1.77
C ALA A 42 7.23 -1.73 -2.26
N ALA A 43 7.86 -2.69 -2.93
CA ALA A 43 7.20 -3.93 -3.34
C ALA A 43 6.68 -4.73 -2.13
N ILE A 44 7.52 -4.90 -1.09
CA ILE A 44 7.11 -5.61 0.13
C ILE A 44 5.96 -4.89 0.84
N ALA A 45 6.03 -3.57 0.99
CA ALA A 45 4.97 -2.78 1.59
C ALA A 45 3.66 -2.89 0.78
N PHE A 46 3.75 -2.86 -0.54
CA PHE A 46 2.62 -3.06 -1.43
C PHE A 46 1.98 -4.45 -1.28
N PHE A 47 2.77 -5.53 -1.20
CA PHE A 47 2.24 -6.87 -0.95
C PHE A 47 1.63 -7.02 0.45
N ALA A 48 2.23 -6.41 1.46
CA ALA A 48 1.69 -6.39 2.82
C ALA A 48 0.33 -5.67 2.88
N ASP A 49 0.20 -4.54 2.18
CA ASP A 49 -1.06 -3.80 2.04
C ASP A 49 -2.14 -4.60 1.30
N ALA A 50 -1.76 -5.33 0.25
CA ALA A 50 -2.68 -6.24 -0.45
C ALA A 50 -3.16 -7.39 0.45
N ALA A 51 -2.31 -7.91 1.33
CA ALA A 51 -2.65 -9.01 2.23
C ALA A 51 -3.35 -8.56 3.53
N ALA A 52 -3.20 -7.30 3.95
CA ALA A 52 -3.74 -6.79 5.21
C ALA A 52 -5.27 -7.01 5.38
N PRO A 53 -6.13 -6.82 4.36
CA PRO A 53 -7.57 -7.08 4.47
C PRO A 53 -7.90 -8.55 4.68
N PHE A 54 -7.10 -9.46 4.09
CA PHE A 54 -7.25 -10.90 4.29
C PHE A 54 -6.98 -11.25 5.76
N PHE A 55 -5.83 -10.81 6.29
CA PHE A 55 -5.46 -11.07 7.69
C PHE A 55 -6.44 -10.45 8.68
N TYR A 56 -6.94 -9.24 8.41
CA TYR A 56 -7.95 -8.61 9.24
C TYR A 56 -9.23 -9.45 9.33
N ARG A 57 -9.75 -9.92 8.18
CA ARG A 57 -10.98 -10.72 8.15
C ARG A 57 -10.81 -12.08 8.79
N TRP A 58 -9.68 -12.72 8.52
CA TRP A 58 -9.35 -14.00 9.14
C TRP A 58 -9.29 -13.86 10.67
N ALA A 59 -8.67 -12.78 11.17
CA ALA A 59 -8.63 -12.49 12.61
C ALA A 59 -10.02 -12.21 13.23
N THR A 60 -10.98 -11.70 12.45
CA THR A 60 -12.36 -11.50 12.90
C THR A 60 -13.23 -12.77 12.81
N GLY A 61 -12.65 -13.93 12.49
CA GLY A 61 -13.36 -15.21 12.44
C GLY A 61 -14.02 -15.54 11.11
N VAL A 62 -13.74 -14.79 10.05
CA VAL A 62 -14.19 -15.14 8.69
C VAL A 62 -13.38 -16.33 8.20
N PRO A 63 -14.02 -17.39 7.65
CA PRO A 63 -13.28 -18.52 7.09
C PRO A 63 -12.31 -18.07 5.99
N PRO A 64 -11.11 -18.68 5.88
CA PRO A 64 -10.08 -18.25 4.95
C PRO A 64 -10.53 -18.18 3.50
N ASP A 65 -11.38 -19.10 3.06
CA ASP A 65 -11.88 -19.18 1.68
C ASP A 65 -12.66 -17.90 1.29
N PHE A 66 -13.55 -17.43 2.17
CA PHE A 66 -14.30 -16.18 1.97
C PHE A 66 -13.43 -14.94 2.08
N ALA A 67 -12.41 -14.95 2.94
CA ALA A 67 -11.47 -13.85 3.06
C ALA A 67 -10.59 -13.72 1.80
N PHE A 68 -10.26 -14.84 1.16
CA PHE A 68 -9.47 -14.88 -0.07
C PHE A 68 -10.29 -14.43 -1.28
N ASP A 69 -11.53 -14.90 -1.41
CA ASP A 69 -12.46 -14.43 -2.45
C ASP A 69 -12.66 -12.92 -2.40
N PHE A 70 -12.78 -12.35 -1.20
CA PHE A 70 -12.86 -10.90 -1.04
C PHE A 70 -11.57 -10.20 -1.48
N ALA A 71 -10.40 -10.77 -1.17
CA ALA A 71 -9.13 -10.17 -1.57
C ALA A 71 -8.98 -10.14 -3.10
N ILE A 72 -9.42 -11.20 -3.79
CA ILE A 72 -9.43 -11.27 -5.25
C ILE A 72 -10.48 -10.34 -5.85
N SER A 73 -11.71 -10.30 -5.31
CA SER A 73 -12.75 -9.39 -5.81
C SER A 73 -12.31 -7.93 -5.71
N ARG A 74 -11.57 -7.57 -4.65
CA ARG A 74 -11.01 -6.22 -4.48
C ARG A 74 -9.93 -5.87 -5.51
N LEU A 75 -9.20 -6.85 -6.04
CA LEU A 75 -8.23 -6.64 -7.13
C LEU A 75 -8.96 -6.41 -8.46
N ASP A 76 -10.09 -7.09 -8.68
CA ASP A 76 -10.91 -6.96 -9.90
C ASP A 76 -11.70 -5.64 -9.90
N GLU A 77 -12.39 -5.32 -8.81
CA GLU A 77 -13.22 -4.11 -8.67
C GLU A 77 -12.41 -2.80 -8.73
N ARG A 78 -11.17 -2.80 -8.23
CA ARG A 78 -10.34 -1.59 -8.20
C ARG A 78 -9.67 -1.29 -9.53
N GLY A 79 -9.61 -2.26 -10.44
CA GLY A 79 -8.93 -2.14 -11.73
C GLY A 79 -7.40 -2.01 -11.62
N GLY A 80 -6.68 -2.54 -12.60
CA GLY A 80 -5.20 -2.57 -12.60
C GLY A 80 -4.52 -1.20 -12.46
N ILE A 81 -5.20 -0.11 -12.82
CA ILE A 81 -4.67 1.26 -12.70
C ILE A 81 -4.53 1.69 -11.24
N VAL A 82 -5.48 1.35 -10.36
CA VAL A 82 -5.43 1.72 -8.93
C VAL A 82 -4.29 0.98 -8.22
N VAL A 83 -4.05 -0.26 -8.62
CA VAL A 83 -2.94 -1.11 -8.16
C VAL A 83 -1.59 -0.45 -8.50
N LEU A 84 -1.40 -0.03 -9.75
CA LEU A 84 -0.19 0.66 -10.19
C LEU A 84 -0.01 2.00 -9.46
N LEU A 85 -1.08 2.76 -9.28
CA LEU A 85 -1.01 4.02 -8.55
C LEU A 85 -0.60 3.81 -7.09
N ARG A 86 -1.13 2.78 -6.41
CA ARG A 86 -0.68 2.42 -5.06
C ARG A 86 0.80 2.14 -4.99
N LEU A 87 1.32 1.34 -5.90
CA LEU A 87 2.74 1.03 -5.94
C LEU A 87 3.58 2.31 -6.14
N ALA A 88 3.15 3.19 -7.02
CA ALA A 88 3.80 4.49 -7.22
C ALA A 88 3.75 5.36 -5.94
N LEU A 89 2.63 5.38 -5.22
CA LEU A 89 2.52 6.11 -3.96
C LEU A 89 3.44 5.53 -2.88
N TYR A 90 3.57 4.21 -2.76
CA TYR A 90 4.53 3.59 -1.84
C TYR A 90 5.98 3.94 -2.20
N MET A 91 6.32 3.88 -3.49
CA MET A 91 7.62 4.30 -3.98
C MET A 91 7.91 5.75 -3.54
N ILE A 92 7.01 6.68 -3.84
CA ILE A 92 7.20 8.10 -3.52
C ILE A 92 7.28 8.32 -2.00
N ALA A 93 6.37 7.72 -1.23
CA ALA A 93 6.30 7.91 0.22
C ALA A 93 7.55 7.36 0.92
N ILE A 94 7.93 6.10 0.66
CA ILE A 94 9.10 5.47 1.28
C ILE A 94 10.38 6.20 0.85
N GLY A 95 10.49 6.53 -0.45
CA GLY A 95 11.64 7.23 -0.99
C GLY A 95 11.81 8.63 -0.38
N GLY A 96 10.71 9.38 -0.25
CA GLY A 96 10.67 10.69 0.39
C GLY A 96 11.08 10.63 1.87
N ILE A 97 10.47 9.73 2.65
CA ILE A 97 10.78 9.57 4.09
C ILE A 97 12.25 9.16 4.27
N PHE A 98 12.73 8.19 3.48
CA PHE A 98 14.11 7.72 3.58
C PHE A 98 15.13 8.79 3.16
N TRP A 99 14.81 9.59 2.14
CA TRP A 99 15.64 10.73 1.74
C TRP A 99 15.74 11.78 2.85
N VAL A 100 14.62 12.15 3.47
CA VAL A 100 14.58 13.06 4.62
C VAL A 100 15.41 12.50 5.77
N LYS A 101 15.17 11.24 6.17
CA LYS A 101 15.94 10.54 7.21
C LYS A 101 17.45 10.61 6.96
N ARG A 102 17.89 10.35 5.72
CA ARG A 102 19.31 10.39 5.34
C ARG A 102 19.89 11.81 5.35
N LYS A 103 19.10 12.82 4.98
CA LYS A 103 19.53 14.23 4.97
C LYS A 103 19.73 14.77 6.38
N TYR A 104 18.83 14.45 7.31
CA TYR A 104 18.87 14.98 8.68
C TYR A 104 19.65 14.10 9.67
N GLY A 105 19.81 12.80 9.41
CA GLY A 105 20.57 11.86 10.25
C GLY A 105 22.09 11.84 10.00
N ARG A 106 22.63 12.82 9.28
CA ARG A 106 24.08 12.99 9.00
C ARG A 106 24.77 13.99 9.94
N LYS A 107 24.09 14.40 11.02
CA LYS A 107 24.71 15.08 12.16
C LYS A 107 25.25 14.06 13.14
#